data_AF-A0A842PAI9-F1
#
_entry.id   AF-A0A842PAI9-F1
#
_cell.length_a   1.000
_cell.length_b   1.000
_cell.length_c   1.000
_cell.angle_alpha   90.00
_cell.angle_beta   90.00
_cell.angle_gamma   90.00
#
_symmetry.space_group_name_H-M   'P 1'
#
loop_
_entity.id
_entity.type
_entity.pdbx_description
1 polymer ?
#
loop_
_entity_poly.entity_id
_entity_poly.type
_entity_poly.pdbx_seq_one_letter_code
_entity_poly.pdbx_strand_id
1 'polypeptide(L)'
;MLILQIILLVVLLFFSAFFSGVEVALVSLDQIKMRSLLKKKRKGSKAVSKLKKNPQRMIITILIGNNVVNISASVLATIIATDLFGSSGAGIAIGVMTFLVLVFGEISPKSYAATHAENVSLLVARPLLLLQRVLYPFVVAFEWMTNKGIKAFGGEEKKNALLTEEELKIAIELGAEEKAIEQNEKELMKNVLEFNDITAK
;
A
#
# COMPACT_ATOMS: atom_id res chain seq x y z
N MET A 1 -33.79 -5.21 13.55
CA MET A 1 -32.75 -6.02 12.86
C MET A 1 -32.14 -5.26 11.68
N LEU A 2 -32.97 -4.71 10.77
CA LEU A 2 -32.51 -3.93 9.62
C LEU A 2 -31.57 -2.76 9.94
N ILE A 3 -31.90 -1.95 10.96
CA ILE A 3 -31.05 -0.80 11.38
C ILE A 3 -29.63 -1.26 11.75
N LEU A 4 -29.51 -2.39 12.46
CA LEU A 4 -28.22 -2.94 12.85
C LEU A 4 -27.42 -3.40 11.62
N GLN A 5 -28.07 -4.01 10.63
CA GLN A 5 -27.44 -4.41 9.37
C GLN A 5 -26.94 -3.20 8.58
N ILE A 6 -27.70 -2.10 8.54
CA ILE A 6 -27.28 -0.86 7.88
C ILE A 6 -26.09 -0.22 8.61
N ILE A 7 -26.12 -0.16 9.94
CA ILE A 7 -24.98 0.34 10.73
C ILE A 7 -23.73 -0.51 10.45
N LEU A 8 -23.87 -1.84 10.45
CA LEU A 8 -22.78 -2.74 10.15
C LEU A 8 -22.25 -2.53 8.72
N LEU A 9 -23.12 -2.31 7.74
CA LEU A 9 -22.73 -2.02 6.36
C LEU A 9 -21.90 -0.74 6.26
N VAL A 10 -22.31 0.33 6.95
CA VAL A 10 -21.57 1.60 7.01
C VAL A 10 -20.20 1.40 7.65
N VAL A 11 -20.12 0.64 8.75
CA VAL A 11 -18.85 0.29 9.39
C VAL A 11 -17.94 -0.50 8.45
N LEU A 12 -18.48 -1.46 7.70
CA LEU A 12 -17.72 -2.21 6.70
C LEU A 12 -17.22 -1.30 5.56
N LEU A 13 -18.03 -0.37 5.05
CA LEU A 13 -17.58 0.60 4.05
C LEU A 13 -16.44 1.48 4.59
N PHE A 14 -16.49 1.88 5.86
CA PHE A 14 -15.38 2.61 6.48
C PHE A 14 -14.11 1.75 6.56
N PHE A 15 -14.21 0.47 6.93
CA PHE A 15 -13.06 -0.42 6.93
C PHE A 15 -12.50 -0.68 5.53
N SER A 16 -13.37 -0.77 4.52
CA SER A 16 -12.97 -0.86 3.10
C SER A 16 -12.12 0.33 2.70
N ALA A 17 -12.62 1.54 3.02
CA ALA A 17 -11.90 2.79 2.82
C ALA A 17 -10.55 2.82 3.54
N PHE A 18 -10.54 2.38 4.79
CA PHE A 18 -9.32 2.27 5.59
C PHE A 18 -8.29 1.35 4.94
N PHE A 19 -8.63 0.10 4.61
CA PHE A 19 -7.67 -0.86 4.05
C PHE A 19 -7.15 -0.41 2.68
N SER A 20 -8.03 0.08 1.81
CA SER A 20 -7.65 0.62 0.51
C SER A 20 -6.70 1.82 0.61
N GLY A 21 -6.95 2.75 1.54
CA GLY A 21 -6.06 3.88 1.78
C GLY A 21 -4.72 3.45 2.38
N VAL A 22 -4.73 2.51 3.33
CA VAL A 22 -3.51 1.98 3.96
C VAL A 22 -2.58 1.33 2.95
N GLU A 23 -3.13 0.58 2.00
CA GLU A 23 -2.38 -0.04 0.90
C GLU A 23 -1.55 1.02 0.15
N VAL A 24 -2.23 2.04 -0.38
CA VAL A 24 -1.59 3.07 -1.19
C VAL A 24 -0.61 3.90 -0.36
N ALA A 25 -0.97 4.28 0.87
CA ALA A 25 -0.06 5.04 1.73
C ALA A 25 1.28 4.30 1.97
N LEU A 26 1.23 3.00 2.28
CA LEU A 26 2.43 2.22 2.59
C LEU A 26 3.27 1.88 1.35
N VAL A 27 2.62 1.68 0.21
CA VAL A 27 3.28 1.44 -1.09
C VAL A 27 3.93 2.72 -1.61
N SER A 28 3.24 3.86 -1.56
CA SER A 28 3.72 5.15 -2.08
C SER A 28 4.82 5.80 -1.24
N LEU A 29 4.92 5.46 0.06
CA LEU A 29 6.05 5.91 0.87
C LEU A 29 7.31 5.22 0.36
N ASP A 30 8.34 5.92 -0.13
CA ASP A 30 9.57 5.29 -0.62
C ASP A 30 10.55 4.91 0.52
N GLN A 31 11.68 4.26 0.19
CA GLN A 31 12.66 3.82 1.19
C GLN A 31 13.52 4.96 1.75
N ILE A 32 13.76 6.02 0.96
CA ILE A 32 14.56 7.19 1.35
C ILE A 32 13.80 7.98 2.42
N LYS A 33 12.53 8.31 2.17
CA LYS A 33 11.61 8.94 3.12
C LYS A 33 11.50 8.10 4.39
N MET A 34 11.29 6.79 4.28
CA MET A 34 11.25 5.91 5.46
C MET A 34 12.52 6.02 6.31
N ARG A 35 13.72 6.02 5.70
CA ARG A 35 14.99 6.20 6.42
C ARG A 35 15.07 7.57 7.10
N SER A 36 14.60 8.63 6.43
CA SER A 36 14.49 9.98 7.01
C SER A 36 13.59 9.98 8.25
N LEU A 37 12.42 9.31 8.21
CA LEU A 37 11.49 9.21 9.34
C LEU A 37 12.09 8.48 10.55
N LEU A 38 12.88 7.43 10.31
CA LEU A 38 13.61 6.73 11.36
C LEU A 38 14.67 7.61 12.00
N LYS A 39 15.46 8.34 11.20
CA LYS A 39 16.48 9.30 11.69
C LYS A 39 15.83 10.39 12.56
N LYS A 40 14.69 10.94 12.10
CA LYS A 40 13.88 11.92 12.83
C LYS A 40 13.10 11.34 14.03
N LYS A 41 13.23 10.04 14.32
CA LYS A 41 12.55 9.32 15.42
C LYS A 41 11.04 9.57 15.49
N ARG A 42 10.38 9.71 14.33
CA ARG A 42 8.93 9.96 14.26
C ARG A 42 8.15 8.80 14.89
N LYS A 43 7.09 9.10 15.65
CA LYS A 43 6.21 8.05 16.21
C LYS A 43 5.64 7.20 15.07
N GLY A 44 5.71 5.87 15.20
CA GLY A 44 5.27 4.94 14.16
C GLY A 44 6.34 4.55 13.13
N SER A 45 7.43 5.30 12.99
CA SER A 45 8.50 5.03 11.99
C SER A 45 9.09 3.62 12.08
N LYS A 46 9.34 3.11 13.29
CA LYS A 46 9.81 1.73 13.52
C LYS A 46 8.80 0.67 13.05
N ALA A 47 7.50 0.95 13.21
CA ALA A 47 6.44 0.05 12.77
C ALA A 47 6.34 0.01 11.25
N VAL A 48 6.35 1.20 10.60
CA VAL A 48 6.40 1.32 9.14
C VAL A 48 7.63 0.58 8.59
N SER A 49 8.80 0.81 9.19
CA SER A 49 10.03 0.11 8.79
C SER A 49 9.89 -1.41 8.87
N LYS A 50 9.25 -1.93 9.93
CA LYS A 50 9.04 -3.37 10.10
C LYS A 50 8.09 -3.96 9.04
N LEU A 51 7.02 -3.24 8.69
CA LEU A 51 6.12 -3.63 7.60
C LEU A 51 6.87 -3.64 6.26
N LYS A 52 7.59 -2.56 5.95
CA LYS A 52 8.36 -2.40 4.72
C LYS A 52 9.55 -3.34 4.57
N LYS A 53 10.02 -3.99 5.65
CA LYS A 53 11.03 -5.06 5.56
C LYS A 53 10.53 -6.30 4.83
N ASN A 54 9.21 -6.58 4.87
CA ASN A 54 8.59 -7.70 4.16
C ASN A 54 7.35 -7.19 3.41
N PRO A 55 7.54 -6.46 2.30
CA PRO A 55 6.44 -5.82 1.58
C PRO A 55 5.39 -6.82 1.10
N GLN A 56 5.80 -8.04 0.71
CA GLN A 56 4.87 -9.11 0.34
C GLN A 56 3.89 -9.46 1.46
N ARG A 57 4.39 -9.72 2.68
CA ARG A 57 3.54 -10.02 3.85
C ARG A 57 2.63 -8.86 4.22
N MET A 58 3.14 -7.63 4.10
CA MET A 58 2.37 -6.41 4.31
C MET A 58 1.20 -6.33 3.33
N ILE A 59 1.47 -6.47 2.03
CA ILE A 59 0.45 -6.44 0.97
C ILE A 59 -0.58 -7.54 1.19
N ILE A 60 -0.15 -8.79 1.43
CA ILE A 60 -1.06 -9.91 1.70
C ILE A 60 -1.97 -9.61 2.90
N THR A 61 -1.43 -9.06 3.98
CA THR A 61 -2.24 -8.72 5.18
C THR A 61 -3.32 -7.70 4.84
N ILE A 62 -2.96 -6.64 4.12
CA ILE A 62 -3.89 -5.57 3.73
C ILE A 62 -4.96 -6.12 2.79
N LEU A 63 -4.56 -6.93 1.80
CA LEU A 63 -5.48 -7.55 0.85
C LEU A 63 -6.45 -8.52 1.51
N ILE A 64 -6.02 -9.32 2.49
CA ILE A 64 -6.94 -10.18 3.25
C ILE A 64 -7.98 -9.31 3.97
N GLY A 65 -7.54 -8.28 4.69
CA GLY A 65 -8.44 -7.36 5.39
C GLY A 65 -9.45 -6.69 4.47
N ASN A 66 -8.96 -6.12 3.36
CA ASN A 66 -9.81 -5.45 2.37
C ASN A 66 -10.85 -6.39 1.76
N ASN A 67 -10.42 -7.58 1.32
CA ASN A 67 -11.33 -8.53 0.68
C ASN A 67 -12.36 -9.09 1.65
N VAL A 68 -11.98 -9.42 2.88
CA VAL A 68 -12.94 -9.88 3.90
C VAL A 68 -14.01 -8.83 4.13
N VAL A 69 -13.62 -7.56 4.27
CA VAL A 69 -14.55 -6.45 4.48
C VAL A 69 -15.45 -6.23 3.26
N ASN A 70 -14.89 -6.18 2.06
CA ASN A 70 -15.65 -5.92 0.83
C ASN A 70 -16.64 -7.04 0.51
N ILE A 71 -16.22 -8.29 0.64
CA ILE A 71 -17.09 -9.46 0.43
C ILE A 71 -18.20 -9.47 1.48
N SER A 72 -17.86 -9.23 2.76
CA SER A 72 -18.85 -9.16 3.84
C SER A 72 -19.88 -8.05 3.59
N ALA A 73 -19.42 -6.87 3.16
CA ALA A 73 -20.29 -5.74 2.83
C ALA A 73 -21.22 -6.07 1.66
N SER A 74 -20.68 -6.68 0.61
CA SER A 74 -21.44 -7.10 -0.57
C SER A 74 -22.51 -8.12 -0.20
N VAL A 75 -22.16 -9.18 0.54
CA VAL A 75 -23.11 -10.20 1.01
C VAL A 75 -24.20 -9.59 1.89
N LEU A 76 -23.82 -8.73 2.85
CA LEU A 76 -24.78 -8.08 3.74
C LEU A 76 -25.74 -7.17 2.98
N ALA A 77 -25.23 -6.38 2.03
CA ALA A 77 -26.05 -5.53 1.18
C ALA A 77 -26.99 -6.34 0.29
N THR A 78 -26.54 -7.48 -0.25
CA THR A 78 -27.40 -8.40 -1.00
C THR A 78 -28.52 -8.93 -0.12
N ILE A 79 -28.24 -9.39 1.11
CA ILE A 79 -29.26 -9.85 2.06
C ILE A 79 -30.29 -8.75 2.34
N ILE A 80 -29.82 -7.54 2.69
CA ILE A 80 -30.70 -6.39 2.95
C ILE A 80 -31.58 -6.10 1.73
N ALA A 81 -31.00 -6.08 0.53
CA ALA A 81 -31.73 -5.72 -0.68
C ALA A 81 -32.71 -6.82 -1.10
N THR A 82 -32.38 -8.10 -0.94
CA THR A 82 -33.31 -9.20 -1.22
C THR A 82 -34.47 -9.22 -0.24
N ASP A 83 -34.24 -8.88 1.03
CA ASP A 83 -35.31 -8.79 2.04
C ASP A 83 -36.27 -7.62 1.74
N LEU A 84 -35.77 -6.52 1.17
CA LEU A 84 -36.56 -5.32 0.87
C LEU A 84 -37.21 -5.33 -0.52
N PHE A 85 -36.51 -5.85 -1.53
CA PHE A 85 -36.89 -5.72 -2.95
C PHE A 85 -37.11 -7.07 -3.65
N GLY A 86 -37.06 -8.19 -2.91
CA GLY A 86 -37.30 -9.53 -3.45
C GLY A 86 -36.26 -9.94 -4.50
N SER A 87 -36.71 -10.60 -5.57
CA SER A 87 -35.83 -11.17 -6.61
C SER A 87 -34.96 -10.14 -7.34
N SER A 88 -35.41 -8.89 -7.44
CA SER A 88 -34.63 -7.80 -8.05
C SER A 88 -33.57 -7.22 -7.10
N GLY A 89 -33.65 -7.52 -5.79
CA GLY A 89 -32.79 -6.96 -4.76
C GLY A 89 -31.31 -7.27 -4.97
N ALA A 90 -30.97 -8.45 -5.48
CA ALA A 90 -29.58 -8.81 -5.76
C ALA A 90 -28.94 -7.89 -6.82
N GLY A 91 -29.66 -7.58 -7.90
CA GLY A 91 -29.19 -6.67 -8.95
C GLY A 91 -29.02 -5.23 -8.44
N ILE A 92 -29.96 -4.76 -7.62
CA ILE A 92 -29.90 -3.43 -6.98
C ILE A 92 -28.68 -3.36 -6.05
N ALA A 93 -28.47 -4.37 -5.21
CA ALA A 93 -27.32 -4.43 -4.31
C ALA A 93 -25.99 -4.39 -5.07
N ILE A 94 -25.87 -5.14 -6.17
CA ILE A 94 -24.65 -5.13 -6.99
C ILE A 94 -24.35 -3.72 -7.50
N GLY A 95 -25.34 -3.04 -8.11
CA GLY A 95 -25.15 -1.70 -8.66
C GLY A 95 -24.79 -0.67 -7.58
N VAL A 96 -25.57 -0.64 -6.49
CA VAL A 96 -25.36 0.30 -5.38
C VAL A 96 -24.03 0.05 -4.68
N MET A 97 -23.72 -1.20 -4.34
CA MET A 97 -22.47 -1.52 -3.65
C MET A 97 -21.25 -1.28 -4.52
N THR A 98 -21.32 -1.56 -5.83
CA THR A 98 -20.22 -1.25 -6.74
C THR A 98 -19.92 0.24 -6.73
N PHE A 99 -20.96 1.08 -6.83
CA PHE A 99 -20.78 2.52 -6.75
C PHE A 99 -20.21 2.96 -5.39
N LEU A 100 -20.78 2.46 -4.28
CA LEU A 100 -20.35 2.86 -2.93
C LEU A 100 -18.92 2.42 -2.63
N VAL A 101 -18.56 1.17 -2.93
CA VAL A 101 -17.20 0.64 -2.71
C VAL A 101 -16.21 1.35 -3.63
N LEU A 102 -16.51 1.54 -4.92
CA LEU A 102 -15.59 2.23 -5.81
C LEU A 102 -15.35 3.68 -5.38
N VAL A 103 -16.40 4.45 -5.11
CA VAL A 103 -16.25 5.87 -4.80
C VAL A 103 -15.70 6.07 -3.40
N PHE A 104 -16.32 5.45 -2.40
CA PHE A 104 -16.03 5.72 -0.99
C PHE A 104 -15.06 4.72 -0.36
N GLY A 105 -15.06 3.47 -0.82
CA GLY A 105 -14.17 2.41 -0.32
C GLY A 105 -12.81 2.38 -1.01
N GLU A 106 -12.72 2.76 -2.28
CA GLU A 106 -11.50 2.58 -3.08
C GLU A 106 -10.91 3.88 -3.62
N ILE A 107 -11.56 4.53 -4.58
CA ILE A 107 -10.98 5.64 -5.35
C ILE A 107 -10.66 6.82 -4.44
N SER A 108 -11.62 7.28 -3.63
CA SER A 108 -11.44 8.46 -2.77
C SER A 108 -10.38 8.24 -1.68
N PRO A 109 -10.42 7.13 -0.90
CA PRO A 109 -9.40 6.86 0.11
C PRO A 109 -8.00 6.64 -0.48
N LYS A 110 -7.89 5.94 -1.62
CA LYS A 110 -6.62 5.73 -2.31
C LYS A 110 -6.02 7.05 -2.79
N SER A 111 -6.83 7.93 -3.38
CA SER A 111 -6.40 9.26 -3.85
C SER A 111 -5.90 10.14 -2.69
N TYR A 112 -6.64 10.17 -1.58
CA TYR A 112 -6.20 10.89 -0.38
C TYR A 112 -4.90 10.31 0.20
N ALA A 113 -4.82 8.99 0.31
CA ALA A 113 -3.65 8.31 0.86
C ALA A 113 -2.38 8.50 0.02
N ALA A 114 -2.51 8.58 -1.31
CA ALA A 114 -1.37 8.83 -2.20
C ALA A 114 -0.67 10.16 -1.90
N THR A 115 -1.45 11.21 -1.62
CA THR A 115 -0.90 12.55 -1.30
C THR A 115 -0.46 12.70 0.16
N HIS A 116 -1.00 11.87 1.07
CA HIS A 116 -0.73 11.93 2.52
C HIS A 116 0.02 10.69 3.05
N ALA A 117 0.77 10.01 2.18
CA ALA A 117 1.37 8.70 2.44
C ALA A 117 2.19 8.62 3.73
N GLU A 118 2.97 9.66 4.07
CA GLU A 118 3.79 9.70 5.30
C GLU A 118 2.92 9.63 6.56
N ASN A 119 1.98 10.56 6.69
CA ASN A 119 1.16 10.69 7.90
C ASN A 119 0.26 9.47 8.09
N VAL A 120 -0.38 9.01 7.00
CA VAL A 120 -1.24 7.83 7.03
C VAL A 120 -0.42 6.59 7.40
N SER A 121 0.74 6.37 6.77
CA SER A 121 1.62 5.23 7.09
C SER A 121 2.03 5.20 8.56
N LEU A 122 2.43 6.34 9.12
CA LEU A 122 2.87 6.41 10.53
C LEU A 122 1.74 6.11 11.51
N LEU A 123 0.52 6.57 11.21
CA LEU A 123 -0.67 6.34 12.03
C LEU A 123 -1.08 4.87 12.03
N VAL A 124 -1.15 4.25 10.84
CA VAL A 124 -1.76 2.93 10.64
C VAL A 124 -0.80 1.76 10.83
N ALA A 125 0.51 2.01 10.82
CA ALA A 125 1.49 0.93 10.86
C ALA A 125 1.43 0.05 12.13
N ARG A 126 1.08 0.62 13.28
CA ARG A 126 0.95 -0.17 14.53
C ARG A 126 -0.30 -1.06 14.52
N PRO A 127 -1.52 -0.53 14.24
CA PRO A 127 -2.70 -1.37 14.02
C PRO A 127 -2.44 -2.48 12.99
N LEU A 128 -1.81 -2.15 11.86
CA LEU A 128 -1.57 -3.12 10.81
C LEU A 128 -0.60 -4.22 11.24
N LEU A 129 0.45 -3.92 12.02
CA LEU A 129 1.34 -4.95 12.57
C LEU A 129 0.61 -5.91 13.52
N LEU A 130 -0.34 -5.40 14.30
CA LEU A 130 -1.16 -6.25 15.16
C LEU A 130 -2.07 -7.15 14.32
N LEU A 131 -2.71 -6.59 13.30
CA LEU A 131 -3.52 -7.36 12.36
C LEU A 131 -2.69 -8.43 11.63
N GLN A 132 -1.50 -8.09 11.13
CA GLN A 132 -0.57 -9.04 10.49
C GLN A 132 -0.20 -10.19 11.44
N ARG A 133 -0.05 -9.90 12.74
CA ARG A 133 0.26 -10.94 13.74
C ARG A 133 -0.93 -11.88 13.95
N VAL A 134 -2.16 -11.34 14.00
CA VAL A 134 -3.38 -12.14 14.11
C VAL A 134 -3.60 -12.98 12.86
N LEU A 135 -3.41 -12.39 11.68
CA LEU A 135 -3.58 -13.06 10.38
C LEU A 135 -2.35 -13.86 9.95
N TYR A 136 -1.32 -13.96 10.79
CA TYR A 136 -0.04 -14.59 10.44
C TYR A 136 -0.17 -15.99 9.81
N PRO A 137 -1.00 -16.93 10.31
CA PRO A 137 -1.13 -18.24 9.67
C PRO A 137 -1.64 -18.15 8.22
N PHE A 138 -2.60 -17.27 7.95
CA PHE A 138 -3.11 -17.04 6.60
C PHE A 138 -2.07 -16.34 5.74
N VAL A 139 -1.38 -15.34 6.28
CA VAL A 139 -0.32 -14.61 5.56
C VAL A 139 0.77 -15.56 5.07
N VAL A 140 1.23 -16.48 5.91
CA VAL A 140 2.26 -17.48 5.54
C VAL A 140 1.72 -18.45 4.48
N ALA A 141 0.47 -18.88 4.57
CA ALA A 141 -0.14 -19.75 3.58
C ALA A 141 -0.21 -19.06 2.19
N PHE A 142 -0.70 -17.82 2.13
CA PHE A 142 -0.74 -17.05 0.88
C PHE A 142 0.66 -16.71 0.36
N GLU A 143 1.62 -16.38 1.23
CA GLU A 143 3.02 -16.15 0.85
C GLU A 143 3.63 -17.41 0.19
N TRP A 144 3.38 -18.58 0.75
CA TRP A 144 3.84 -19.84 0.17
C TRP A 144 3.18 -20.13 -1.18
N MET A 145 1.87 -19.93 -1.31
CA MET A 145 1.13 -20.13 -2.57
C MET A 145 1.62 -19.18 -3.67
N THR A 146 1.79 -17.90 -3.34
CA THR A 146 2.24 -16.87 -4.27
C THR A 146 3.67 -17.14 -4.73
N ASN A 147 4.59 -17.48 -3.82
CA ASN A 147 5.98 -17.80 -4.18
C ASN A 147 6.09 -19.05 -5.06
N LYS A 148 5.26 -20.08 -4.83
CA LYS A 148 5.19 -21.23 -5.72
C LYS A 148 4.66 -20.87 -7.10
N GLY A 149 3.62 -20.04 -7.17
CA GLY A 149 3.09 -19.52 -8.43
C GLY A 149 4.15 -18.78 -9.23
N ILE A 150 4.83 -17.80 -8.62
CA ILE A 150 5.87 -16.99 -9.28
C ILE A 150 6.99 -17.89 -9.84
N LYS A 151 7.47 -18.86 -9.06
CA LYS A 151 8.49 -19.81 -9.53
C LYS A 151 8.01 -20.68 -10.69
N ALA A 152 6.74 -21.10 -10.68
CA ALA A 152 6.16 -21.88 -11.77
C ALA A 152 6.06 -21.08 -13.08
N PHE A 153 5.94 -19.76 -13.01
CA PHE A 153 5.93 -18.84 -14.16
C PHE A 153 7.31 -18.23 -14.48
N GLY A 154 8.40 -18.75 -13.88
CA GLY A 154 9.77 -18.32 -14.19
C GLY A 154 10.19 -16.97 -13.59
N GLY A 155 9.46 -16.45 -12.60
CA GLY A 155 9.84 -15.22 -11.89
C GLY A 155 10.91 -15.45 -10.84
N GLU A 156 11.94 -14.61 -10.81
CA GLU A 156 12.92 -14.55 -9.73
C GLU A 156 12.64 -13.35 -8.81
N GLU A 157 12.87 -13.52 -7.50
CA GLU A 157 12.87 -12.40 -6.56
C GLU A 157 14.04 -11.46 -6.89
N LYS A 158 13.76 -10.32 -7.53
CA LYS A 158 14.77 -9.27 -7.73
C LYS A 158 15.28 -8.78 -6.36
N LYS A 159 16.60 -8.87 -6.14
CA LYS A 159 17.25 -8.21 -5.01
C LYS A 159 17.08 -6.70 -5.17
N ASN A 160 16.44 -6.07 -4.18
CA ASN A 160 16.23 -4.62 -4.16
C ASN A 160 17.57 -3.89 -3.92
N ALA A 161 18.34 -3.65 -4.98
CA ALA A 161 19.30 -2.55 -4.97
C ALA A 161 18.49 -1.24 -4.86
N LEU A 162 18.95 -0.34 -3.99
CA LEU A 162 18.21 0.89 -3.67
C LEU A 162 18.17 1.87 -4.84
N LEU A 163 19.28 1.97 -5.55
CA LEU A 163 19.53 2.75 -6.76
C LEU A 163 20.68 2.06 -7.50
N THR A 164 20.55 1.86 -8.80
CA THR A 164 21.72 1.63 -9.66
C THR A 164 22.49 2.94 -9.84
N GLU A 165 23.73 2.86 -10.32
CA GLU A 165 24.50 4.06 -10.62
C GLU A 165 23.80 4.94 -11.67
N GLU A 166 23.18 4.32 -12.67
CA GLU A 166 22.42 5.00 -13.71
C GLU A 166 21.18 5.71 -13.13
N GLU A 167 20.45 5.06 -12.22
CA GLU A 167 19.34 5.69 -11.49
C GLU A 167 19.82 6.85 -10.58
N LEU A 168 21.03 6.76 -10.01
CA LEU A 168 21.63 7.83 -9.23
C LEU A 168 22.00 9.05 -10.11
N LYS A 169 22.56 8.82 -11.31
CA LYS A 169 22.85 9.88 -12.29
C LYS A 169 21.57 10.62 -12.68
N ILE A 170 20.49 9.88 -12.97
CA ILE A 170 19.18 10.44 -13.28
C ILE A 170 18.62 11.26 -12.10
N ALA A 171 18.75 10.77 -10.87
CA ALA A 171 18.28 11.48 -9.67
C ALA A 171 19.01 12.82 -9.45
N ILE A 172 20.32 12.87 -9.71
CA ILE A 172 21.12 14.10 -9.64
C ILE A 172 20.67 15.10 -10.72
N GLU A 173 20.37 14.63 -11.93
CA GLU A 173 19.87 15.48 -13.01
C GLU A 173 18.51 16.10 -12.68
N LEU A 174 17.55 15.30 -12.23
CA LEU A 174 16.22 15.76 -11.82
C LEU A 174 16.30 16.77 -10.66
N GLY A 175 17.16 16.53 -9.68
CA GLY A 175 17.37 17.45 -8.55
C GLY A 175 17.88 18.82 -8.99
N ALA A 176 18.71 18.88 -10.04
CA ALA A 176 19.19 20.13 -10.61
C ALA A 176 18.11 20.86 -11.45
N GLU A 177 17.26 20.11 -12.16
CA GLU A 177 16.12 20.66 -12.92
C GLU A 177 15.06 21.29 -11.98
N GLU A 178 14.76 20.64 -10.85
CA GLU A 178 13.83 21.14 -9.83
C GLU A 178 14.43 22.24 -8.93
N LYS A 179 15.67 22.69 -9.21
CA LYS A 179 16.43 23.66 -8.39
C LYS A 179 16.63 23.22 -6.94
N ALA A 180 16.56 21.93 -6.66
CA ALA A 180 16.89 21.35 -5.36
C ALA A 180 18.41 21.19 -5.16
N ILE A 181 19.17 21.16 -6.27
CA ILE A 181 20.64 21.05 -6.33
C ILE A 181 21.16 22.16 -7.25
N GLU A 182 22.26 22.83 -6.88
CA GLU A 182 22.87 23.84 -7.75
C GLU A 182 23.61 23.19 -8.93
N GLN A 183 23.70 23.88 -10.08
CA GLN A 183 24.35 23.33 -11.28
C GLN A 183 25.83 22.96 -11.03
N ASN A 184 26.53 23.73 -10.19
CA ASN A 184 27.91 23.45 -9.82
C ASN A 184 28.02 22.17 -8.98
N GLU A 185 27.06 21.92 -8.08
CA GLU A 185 27.02 20.69 -7.28
C GLU A 185 26.73 19.45 -8.15
N LYS A 186 25.88 19.59 -9.17
CA LYS A 186 25.63 18.54 -10.16
C LYS A 186 26.90 18.10 -10.88
N GLU A 187 27.69 19.06 -11.40
CA GLU A 187 28.95 18.75 -12.09
C GLU A 187 29.94 18.03 -11.16
N LEU A 188 30.07 18.50 -9.91
CA LEU A 188 30.92 17.85 -8.92
C LEU A 188 30.48 16.39 -8.66
N MET A 189 29.18 16.16 -8.47
CA MET A 189 28.66 14.81 -8.23
C MET A 189 28.84 13.88 -9.44
N LYS A 190 28.65 14.38 -10.67
CA LYS A 190 28.91 13.61 -11.89
C LYS A 190 30.39 13.23 -12.02
N ASN A 191 31.29 14.18 -11.82
CA ASN A 191 32.74 13.96 -11.92
C ASN A 191 33.22 12.91 -10.91
N VAL A 192 32.66 12.90 -9.70
CA VAL A 192 33.00 11.88 -8.67
C VAL A 192 32.53 10.47 -9.08
N LEU A 193 31.35 10.36 -9.70
CA LEU A 193 30.86 9.07 -10.20
C LEU A 193 31.72 8.55 -11.35
N GLU A 194 32.04 9.42 -12.31
CA GLU A 194 32.90 9.06 -13.45
C GLU A 194 34.32 8.72 -13.00
N PHE A 195 34.88 9.41 -12.00
CA PHE A 195 36.22 9.12 -11.47
C PHE A 195 36.35 7.71 -10.87
N ASN A 196 35.27 7.16 -10.30
CA ASN A 196 35.26 5.80 -9.75
C ASN A 196 35.33 4.71 -10.85
N ASP A 197 34.91 5.03 -12.08
CA ASP A 197 35.03 4.14 -13.24
C ASP A 197 36.43 4.21 -13.90
N ILE A 198 37.21 5.26 -13.61
CA ILE A 198 38.58 5.39 -14.09
C ILE A 198 39.48 4.48 -13.25
N THR A 199 39.52 3.20 -13.63
CA THR A 199 40.55 2.29 -13.11
C THR A 199 41.89 2.74 -13.68
N ALA A 200 42.85 3.08 -12.81
CA ALA A 200 44.22 3.38 -13.25
C ALA A 200 44.76 2.18 -14.05
N LYS A 201 45.09 2.42 -15.32
CA LYS A 201 45.80 1.46 -16.17
C LYS A 201 47.29 1.44 -15.84
#